data_AF-A0A832CLR0-F1
#
_entry.id   AF-A0A832CLR0-F1
#
_cell.length_a   1.000
_cell.length_b   1.000
_cell.length_c   1.000
_cell.angle_alpha   90.00
_cell.angle_beta   90.00
_cell.angle_gamma   90.00
#
_symmetry.space_group_name_H-M   'P 1'
#
loop_
_entity.id
_entity.type
_entity.pdbx_description
1 polymer ?
#
loop_
_entity_poly.entity_id
_entity_poly.type
_entity_poly.pdbx_seq_one_letter_code
_entity_poly.pdbx_strand_id
1 'polypeptide(L)'
;EELFVQDCYAGADPNYRLPVRIITESAWQSYFARNMFITPKSREEYKFFIPEFTLIAVPSFNVDPRIDGTLTDTAIVINFAQKLAIVAGSSYAGEIKKTIFTLMNYLMPLEGVMSMHCSANVGDHNDVALFFGLSGTGKTTLSADPKRRLIGDDEHGWSDDAVFNYENGCYAKVIRLSAEHEPQIYSAIHRFGAILENVVYDKPSRKLDLDDEIITENTRASYPLDFIENAVPEKMVYGHPENIIFLTCDATGVMPPIARLDLNQAMYHFISGYTAKIANTEIGIKEPKATFSTCFGAPFMSHHPKVYAGMLSERMKKYNSSCWLINTGLGGGPYGVGKRISIKLTREILNFALNYKGGCEFIKDDVFGFEMPKIPNIDTSLLIPKLSWKNPSDYDSKYRELASMFKKNFEKFSIKDPSIISGGPSI
;
A
#
# COMPACT_ATOMS: atom_id res chain seq x y z
N GLU A 1 -17.21 6.10 33.75
CA GLU A 1 -16.56 5.47 32.58
C GLU A 1 -15.22 6.15 32.35
N GLU A 2 -14.23 5.40 31.91
CA GLU A 2 -12.89 5.92 31.61
C GLU A 2 -12.79 6.24 30.11
N LEU A 3 -12.23 7.40 29.77
CA LEU A 3 -11.91 7.79 28.41
C LEU A 3 -10.39 7.85 28.25
N PHE A 4 -9.90 7.41 27.11
CA PHE A 4 -8.50 7.46 26.75
C PHE A 4 -8.29 8.51 25.66
N VAL A 5 -7.31 9.39 25.86
CA VAL A 5 -6.97 10.46 24.91
C VAL A 5 -5.52 10.28 24.48
N GLN A 6 -5.27 10.31 23.18
CA GLN A 6 -3.94 10.38 22.60
C GLN A 6 -3.83 11.64 21.74
N ASP A 7 -2.86 12.48 22.08
CA ASP A 7 -2.42 13.57 21.23
C ASP A 7 -1.24 13.09 20.39
N CYS A 8 -1.42 13.05 19.08
CA CYS A 8 -0.47 12.51 18.12
C CYS A 8 -0.32 13.43 16.90
N TYR A 9 0.67 13.14 16.05
CA TYR A 9 0.85 13.72 14.74
C TYR A 9 0.72 12.64 13.66
N ALA A 10 0.05 12.97 12.56
CA ALA A 10 0.11 12.23 11.31
C ALA A 10 1.06 12.96 10.36
N GLY A 11 2.15 12.31 9.94
CA GLY A 11 3.23 12.93 9.16
C GLY A 11 4.49 13.16 9.97
N ALA A 12 5.61 12.61 9.47
CA ALA A 12 6.93 12.80 10.06
C ALA A 12 7.57 14.16 9.72
N ASP A 13 7.23 14.75 8.57
CA ASP A 13 7.72 16.08 8.18
C ASP A 13 7.03 17.17 9.02
N PRO A 14 7.76 17.94 9.86
CA PRO A 14 7.17 18.97 10.71
C PRO A 14 6.44 20.08 9.96
N ASN A 15 6.75 20.30 8.68
CA ASN A 15 6.10 21.32 7.86
C ASN A 15 4.69 20.91 7.41
N TYR A 16 4.41 19.60 7.36
CA TYR A 16 3.17 19.05 6.81
C TYR A 16 2.42 18.12 7.79
N ARG A 17 2.97 17.90 9.00
CA ARG A 17 2.34 17.02 9.99
C ARG A 17 1.02 17.59 10.47
N LEU A 18 0.00 16.75 10.59
CA LEU A 18 -1.31 17.10 11.12
C LEU A 18 -1.37 16.75 12.62
N PRO A 19 -1.54 17.72 13.53
CA PRO A 19 -1.85 17.45 14.94
C PRO A 19 -3.26 16.85 15.08
N VAL A 20 -3.36 15.62 15.58
CA VAL A 20 -4.62 14.90 15.77
C VAL A 20 -4.80 14.50 17.23
N ARG A 21 -5.98 14.79 17.78
CA ARG A 21 -6.43 14.21 19.06
C ARG A 21 -7.34 13.03 18.80
N ILE A 22 -6.98 11.85 19.31
CA ILE A 22 -7.78 10.63 19.21
C ILE A 22 -8.38 10.34 20.58
N ILE A 23 -9.70 10.25 20.64
CA ILE A 23 -10.47 9.97 21.87
C ILE A 23 -11.17 8.63 21.69
N THR A 24 -11.02 7.73 22.65
CA THR A 24 -11.66 6.41 22.61
C THR A 24 -12.04 5.92 24.01
N GLU A 25 -13.07 5.10 24.07
CA GLU A 25 -13.48 4.36 25.28
C GLU A 25 -12.66 3.06 25.50
N SER A 26 -11.75 2.73 24.57
CA SER A 26 -10.97 1.49 24.60
C SER A 26 -9.48 1.74 24.81
N ALA A 27 -8.93 1.18 25.89
CA ALA A 27 -7.50 1.27 26.22
C ALA A 27 -6.62 0.73 25.08
N TRP A 28 -7.03 -0.36 24.44
CA TRP A 28 -6.23 -0.97 23.38
C TRP A 28 -6.29 -0.16 22.07
N GLN A 29 -7.41 0.49 21.75
CA GLN A 29 -7.50 1.40 20.60
C GLN A 29 -6.67 2.67 20.82
N SER A 30 -6.62 3.15 22.06
CA SER A 30 -5.71 4.25 22.45
C SER A 30 -4.25 3.83 22.30
N TYR A 31 -3.90 2.61 22.73
CA TYR A 31 -2.55 2.09 22.56
C TYR A 31 -2.22 1.82 21.08
N PHE A 32 -3.19 1.40 20.27
CA PHE A 32 -3.05 1.29 18.82
C PHE A 32 -2.72 2.63 18.18
N ALA A 33 -3.44 3.70 18.53
CA ALA A 33 -3.14 5.05 18.06
C ALA A 33 -1.71 5.49 18.45
N ARG A 34 -1.25 5.10 19.64
CA ARG A 34 0.12 5.36 20.11
C ARG A 34 1.18 4.58 19.30
N ASN A 35 0.89 3.36 18.89
CA ASN A 35 1.77 2.59 18.00
C ASN A 35 1.81 3.23 16.61
N MET A 36 0.64 3.58 16.05
CA MET A 36 0.50 3.97 14.65
C MET A 36 0.83 5.42 14.35
N PHE A 37 0.72 6.34 15.31
CA PHE A 37 0.94 7.78 15.06
C PHE A 37 2.08 8.34 15.91
N ILE A 38 2.66 9.44 15.43
CA ILE A 38 3.86 10.03 16.04
C ILE A 38 3.44 10.78 17.30
N THR A 39 4.03 10.45 18.44
CA THR A 39 3.68 11.12 19.70
C THR A 39 4.59 12.31 19.99
N PRO A 40 4.08 13.36 20.65
CA PRO A 40 4.93 14.41 21.21
C PRO A 40 6.05 13.82 22.08
N LYS A 41 7.28 14.32 21.91
CA LYS A 41 8.50 13.75 22.51
C LYS A 41 8.78 14.27 23.92
N SER A 42 8.14 15.34 24.34
CA SER A 42 8.38 15.98 25.64
C SER A 42 7.08 16.47 26.28
N ARG A 43 7.10 16.62 27.62
CA ARG A 43 5.98 17.23 28.36
C ARG A 43 5.70 18.66 27.90
N GLU A 44 6.71 19.39 27.44
CA GLU A 44 6.51 20.73 26.89
C GLU A 44 5.76 20.68 25.58
N GLU A 45 6.10 19.74 24.69
CA GLU A 45 5.37 19.58 23.43
C GLU A 45 3.90 19.21 23.68
N TYR A 46 3.61 18.36 24.66
CA TYR A 46 2.23 18.10 25.08
C TYR A 46 1.50 19.33 25.64
N LYS A 47 2.18 20.21 26.38
CA LYS A 47 1.56 21.44 26.94
C LYS A 47 1.12 22.41 25.84
N PHE A 48 1.82 22.44 24.71
CA PHE A 48 1.55 23.33 23.59
C PHE A 48 0.84 22.63 22.42
N PHE A 49 0.42 21.37 22.59
CA PHE A 49 -0.27 20.62 21.57
C PHE A 49 -1.69 21.17 21.34
N ILE A 50 -1.94 21.66 20.14
CA ILE A 50 -3.26 22.13 19.70
C ILE A 50 -3.73 21.21 18.58
N PRO A 51 -4.78 20.40 18.78
CA PRO A 51 -5.28 19.52 17.74
C PRO A 51 -5.87 20.32 16.58
N GLU A 52 -5.47 19.97 15.37
CA GLU A 52 -6.06 20.45 14.12
C GLU A 52 -7.15 19.53 13.58
N PHE A 53 -7.24 18.31 14.11
CA PHE A 53 -8.35 17.42 13.91
C PHE A 53 -8.61 16.62 15.18
N THR A 54 -9.87 16.28 15.44
CA THR A 54 -10.25 15.35 16.50
C THR A 54 -10.91 14.13 15.89
N LEU A 55 -10.49 12.94 16.29
CA LEU A 55 -11.12 11.67 15.94
C LEU A 55 -11.71 11.04 17.21
N ILE A 56 -13.01 10.77 17.20
CA ILE A 56 -13.71 10.08 18.28
C ILE A 56 -14.02 8.65 17.82
N ALA A 57 -13.38 7.67 18.45
CA ALA A 57 -13.64 6.25 18.22
C ALA A 57 -14.45 5.66 19.38
N VAL A 58 -15.72 5.37 19.11
CA VAL A 58 -16.72 4.87 20.06
C VAL A 58 -17.32 3.56 19.56
N PRO A 59 -16.54 2.45 19.57
CA PRO A 59 -16.98 1.16 19.07
C PRO A 59 -18.26 0.60 19.72
N SER A 60 -18.59 1.01 20.95
CA SER A 60 -19.80 0.60 21.68
C SER A 60 -21.07 1.30 21.21
N PHE A 61 -20.92 2.45 20.54
CA PHE A 61 -22.04 3.25 20.07
C PHE A 61 -22.43 2.81 18.65
N ASN A 62 -23.63 2.25 18.51
CA ASN A 62 -24.25 1.95 17.23
C ASN A 62 -25.16 3.09 16.82
N VAL A 63 -25.01 3.60 15.59
CA VAL A 63 -25.93 4.59 15.02
C VAL A 63 -27.27 3.94 14.68
N ASP A 64 -28.36 4.71 14.65
CA ASP A 64 -29.65 4.24 14.14
C ASP A 64 -29.84 4.75 12.69
N PRO A 65 -29.79 3.88 11.67
CA PRO A 65 -30.00 4.26 10.26
C PRO A 65 -31.21 5.15 10.00
N ARG A 66 -32.29 4.98 10.79
CA ARG A 66 -33.55 5.71 10.61
C ARG A 66 -33.49 7.12 11.16
N ILE A 67 -32.64 7.37 12.15
CA ILE A 67 -32.50 8.67 12.83
C ILE A 67 -31.31 9.42 12.25
N ASP A 68 -30.18 8.73 12.08
CA ASP A 68 -28.88 9.32 11.73
C ASP A 68 -28.64 9.36 10.21
N GLY A 69 -29.47 8.68 9.41
CA GLY A 69 -29.36 8.66 7.95
C GLY A 69 -28.19 7.84 7.41
N THR A 70 -27.65 6.91 8.20
CA THR A 70 -26.58 5.99 7.81
C THR A 70 -27.14 4.75 7.10
N LEU A 71 -26.27 4.01 6.39
CA LEU A 71 -26.67 2.78 5.69
C LEU A 71 -26.85 1.59 6.66
N THR A 72 -26.02 1.54 7.70
CA THR A 72 -26.00 0.49 8.73
C THR A 72 -25.80 1.12 10.10
N ASP A 73 -25.73 0.28 11.14
CA ASP A 73 -25.44 0.64 12.52
C ASP A 73 -23.96 1.02 12.77
N THR A 74 -23.11 0.94 11.74
CA THR A 74 -21.72 1.37 11.72
C THR A 74 -21.60 2.69 10.95
N ALA A 75 -20.83 3.65 11.49
CA ALA A 75 -20.58 4.91 10.82
C ALA A 75 -19.12 5.36 10.95
N ILE A 76 -18.50 5.67 9.82
CA ILE A 76 -17.24 6.39 9.74
C ILE A 76 -17.51 7.71 9.04
N VAL A 77 -17.50 8.80 9.79
CA VAL A 77 -17.93 10.13 9.33
C VAL A 77 -16.80 11.12 9.52
N ILE A 78 -16.52 11.92 8.48
CA ILE A 78 -15.51 12.98 8.52
C ILE A 78 -16.19 14.31 8.18
N ASN A 79 -16.04 15.29 9.06
CA ASN A 79 -16.44 16.67 8.85
C ASN A 79 -15.21 17.58 8.83
N PHE A 80 -14.77 17.96 7.63
CA PHE A 80 -13.59 18.81 7.44
C PHE A 80 -13.78 20.23 7.97
N ALA A 81 -14.99 20.80 7.91
CA ALA A 81 -15.27 22.15 8.39
C ALA A 81 -15.19 22.24 9.92
N GLN A 82 -15.67 21.20 10.61
CA GLN A 82 -15.59 21.09 12.07
C GLN A 82 -14.27 20.47 12.55
N LYS A 83 -13.40 20.03 11.64
CA LYS A 83 -12.15 19.33 11.98
C LYS A 83 -12.40 18.12 12.91
N LEU A 84 -13.47 17.37 12.63
CA LEU A 84 -13.97 16.28 13.46
C LEU A 84 -14.21 15.03 12.62
N ALA A 85 -13.82 13.86 13.15
CA ALA A 85 -14.18 12.56 12.61
C ALA A 85 -14.74 11.65 13.71
N ILE A 86 -15.63 10.74 13.34
CA ILE A 86 -16.28 9.78 14.23
C ILE A 86 -16.18 8.39 13.62
N VAL A 87 -15.75 7.41 14.42
CA VAL A 87 -15.82 5.98 14.13
C VAL A 87 -16.75 5.35 15.18
N ALA A 88 -17.91 4.89 14.74
CA ALA A 88 -18.97 4.33 15.57
C ALA A 88 -19.36 2.93 15.06
N GLY A 89 -19.73 2.03 15.97
CA GLY A 89 -20.21 0.67 15.65
C GLY A 89 -19.14 -0.28 15.12
N SER A 90 -17.86 0.10 15.14
CA SER A 90 -16.75 -0.74 14.69
C SER A 90 -15.60 -0.74 15.69
N SER A 91 -15.21 -1.94 16.14
CA SER A 91 -14.01 -2.16 16.95
C SER A 91 -12.73 -2.30 16.10
N TYR A 92 -12.84 -2.35 14.78
CA TYR A 92 -11.69 -2.58 13.90
C TYR A 92 -10.70 -1.41 13.94
N ALA A 93 -9.46 -1.65 14.39
CA ALA A 93 -8.47 -0.59 14.58
C ALA A 93 -8.09 0.12 13.28
N GLY A 94 -8.20 -0.59 12.15
CA GLY A 94 -7.95 -0.07 10.82
C GLY A 94 -8.81 1.14 10.46
N GLU A 95 -10.01 1.28 11.04
CA GLU A 95 -10.86 2.47 10.82
C GLU A 95 -10.21 3.74 11.37
N ILE A 96 -9.55 3.66 12.53
CA ILE A 96 -8.81 4.79 13.11
C ILE A 96 -7.67 5.19 12.17
N LYS A 97 -6.84 4.22 11.76
CA LYS A 97 -5.72 4.43 10.85
C LYS A 97 -6.18 5.07 9.53
N LYS A 98 -7.14 4.44 8.85
CA LYS A 98 -7.56 4.84 7.50
C LYS A 98 -8.44 6.09 7.48
N THR A 99 -9.09 6.43 8.58
CA THR A 99 -9.73 7.75 8.74
C THR A 99 -8.67 8.84 8.68
N ILE A 100 -7.58 8.72 9.44
CA ILE A 100 -6.49 9.71 9.42
C ILE A 100 -5.82 9.74 8.04
N PHE A 101 -5.58 8.59 7.41
CA PHE A 101 -5.05 8.56 6.05
C PHE A 101 -5.96 9.28 5.04
N THR A 102 -7.28 9.16 5.19
CA THR A 102 -8.25 9.87 4.34
C THR A 102 -8.15 11.39 4.56
N LEU A 103 -7.92 11.85 5.80
CA LEU A 103 -7.64 13.26 6.07
C LEU A 103 -6.38 13.72 5.34
N MET A 104 -5.30 12.94 5.42
CA MET A 104 -4.04 13.27 4.72
C MET A 104 -4.22 13.28 3.21
N ASN A 105 -4.99 12.34 2.64
CA ASN A 105 -5.29 12.30 1.21
C ASN A 105 -6.11 13.49 0.72
N TYR A 106 -6.88 14.14 1.59
CA TYR A 106 -7.59 15.37 1.27
C TYR A 106 -6.69 16.61 1.44
N LEU A 107 -6.04 16.76 2.59
CA LEU A 107 -5.30 17.98 2.97
C LEU A 107 -3.97 18.11 2.21
N MET A 108 -3.19 17.04 2.12
CA MET A 108 -1.82 17.09 1.60
C MET A 108 -1.76 17.52 0.13
N PRO A 109 -2.63 17.04 -0.79
CA PRO A 109 -2.65 17.54 -2.16
C PRO A 109 -2.99 19.04 -2.27
N LEU A 110 -3.76 19.61 -1.34
CA LEU A 110 -4.05 21.04 -1.33
C LEU A 110 -2.82 21.88 -0.95
N GLU A 111 -1.89 21.30 -0.19
CA GLU A 111 -0.60 21.89 0.15
C GLU A 111 0.52 21.48 -0.83
N GLY A 112 0.15 20.85 -1.95
CA GLY A 112 1.10 20.42 -2.96
C GLY A 112 1.90 19.18 -2.59
N VAL A 113 1.61 18.47 -1.50
CA VAL A 113 2.23 17.20 -1.12
C VAL A 113 1.47 16.02 -1.72
N MET A 114 2.18 15.14 -2.44
CA MET A 114 1.55 13.94 -2.99
C MET A 114 1.35 12.91 -1.87
N SER A 115 0.08 12.67 -1.49
CA SER A 115 -0.30 11.59 -0.58
C SER A 115 -0.35 10.25 -1.31
N MET A 116 0.26 9.21 -0.72
CA MET A 116 0.54 7.94 -1.38
C MET A 116 0.20 6.75 -0.47
N HIS A 117 -0.49 5.77 -1.05
CA HIS A 117 -0.70 4.45 -0.43
C HIS A 117 0.37 3.47 -0.92
N CYS A 118 1.56 3.56 -0.32
CA CYS A 118 2.72 2.78 -0.68
C CYS A 118 3.59 2.51 0.56
N SER A 119 4.37 1.43 0.54
CA SER A 119 5.55 1.35 1.41
C SER A 119 6.71 2.13 0.78
N ALA A 120 7.69 2.50 1.59
CA ALA A 120 8.90 3.15 1.13
C ALA A 120 10.14 2.69 1.90
N ASN A 121 11.26 2.58 1.19
CA ASN A 121 12.56 2.30 1.78
C ASN A 121 13.67 3.10 1.08
N VAL A 122 14.84 3.14 1.69
CA VAL A 122 16.00 3.90 1.20
C VAL A 122 17.25 3.03 1.23
N GLY A 123 18.06 3.09 0.17
CA GLY A 123 19.38 2.45 0.14
C GLY A 123 20.47 3.30 0.79
N ASP A 124 21.70 2.81 0.73
CA ASP A 124 22.87 3.47 1.34
C ASP A 124 23.24 4.79 0.65
N HIS A 125 22.74 5.04 -0.56
CA HIS A 125 23.04 6.25 -1.34
C HIS A 125 21.89 7.25 -1.33
N ASN A 126 20.97 7.16 -0.35
CA ASN A 126 19.72 7.93 -0.30
C ASN A 126 18.81 7.71 -1.54
N ASP A 127 19.00 6.59 -2.23
CA ASP A 127 18.16 6.16 -3.33
C ASP A 127 16.82 5.66 -2.77
N VAL A 128 15.79 6.51 -2.75
CA VAL A 128 14.47 6.17 -2.23
C VAL A 128 13.71 5.30 -3.25
N ALA A 129 12.96 4.31 -2.76
CA ALA A 129 12.04 3.52 -3.57
C ALA A 129 10.64 3.50 -2.96
N LEU A 130 9.62 3.67 -3.81
CA LEU A 130 8.20 3.58 -3.45
C LEU A 130 7.59 2.29 -3.98
N PHE A 131 6.74 1.64 -3.20
CA PHE A 131 6.08 0.40 -3.57
C PHE A 131 4.56 0.53 -3.41
N PHE A 132 3.87 0.78 -4.53
CA PHE A 132 2.42 0.81 -4.58
C PHE A 132 1.86 -0.58 -4.80
N GLY A 133 0.69 -0.86 -4.23
CA GLY A 133 0.03 -2.15 -4.38
C GLY A 133 -1.08 -2.32 -3.35
N LEU A 134 -2.02 -3.23 -3.60
CA LEU A 134 -3.05 -3.55 -2.60
C LEU A 134 -2.52 -4.50 -1.51
N SER A 135 -3.33 -4.72 -0.48
CA SER A 135 -3.04 -5.74 0.53
C SER A 135 -2.79 -7.10 -0.13
N GLY A 136 -1.77 -7.84 0.32
CA GLY A 136 -1.41 -9.16 -0.22
C GLY A 136 -0.60 -9.16 -1.53
N THR A 137 -0.31 -7.99 -2.12
CA THR A 137 0.54 -7.88 -3.34
C THR A 137 2.04 -7.90 -3.07
N GLY A 138 2.45 -7.91 -1.80
CA GLY A 138 3.84 -8.02 -1.38
C GLY A 138 4.52 -6.70 -0.99
N LYS A 139 3.77 -5.58 -0.83
CA LYS A 139 4.32 -4.28 -0.38
C LYS A 139 5.25 -4.42 0.82
N THR A 140 4.73 -4.91 1.95
CA THR A 140 5.45 -5.04 3.22
C THR A 140 6.64 -6.00 3.09
N THR A 141 6.43 -7.15 2.45
CA THR A 141 7.48 -8.18 2.24
C THR A 141 8.65 -7.67 1.39
N LEU A 142 8.36 -6.87 0.35
CA LEU A 142 9.37 -6.36 -0.59
C LEU A 142 10.04 -5.07 -0.10
N SER A 143 9.34 -4.24 0.69
CA SER A 143 9.97 -3.05 1.30
C SER A 143 10.84 -3.40 2.50
N ALA A 144 10.53 -4.50 3.22
CA ALA A 144 11.38 -5.07 4.26
C ALA A 144 12.57 -5.84 3.63
N ASP A 145 13.46 -5.09 3.00
CA ASP A 145 14.73 -5.61 2.46
C ASP A 145 15.84 -5.41 3.51
N PRO A 146 16.61 -6.44 3.88
CA PRO A 146 17.70 -6.31 4.85
C PRO A 146 18.82 -5.35 4.39
N LYS A 147 18.93 -5.05 3.09
CA LYS A 147 19.94 -4.14 2.53
C LYS A 147 19.45 -2.69 2.40
N ARG A 148 18.20 -2.42 2.78
CA ARG A 148 17.59 -1.09 2.65
C ARG A 148 16.93 -0.74 3.97
N ARG A 149 16.87 0.54 4.30
CA ARG A 149 16.24 1.01 5.53
C ARG A 149 14.78 1.35 5.29
N LEU A 150 13.89 0.84 6.13
CA LEU A 150 12.44 1.04 5.99
C LEU A 150 12.06 2.46 6.43
N ILE A 151 11.37 3.22 5.57
CA ILE A 151 10.80 4.53 5.92
C ILE A 151 9.40 4.31 6.55
N GLY A 152 8.61 3.43 5.93
CA GLY A 152 7.27 3.04 6.38
C GLY A 152 6.67 1.96 5.49
N ASP A 153 5.60 1.31 5.94
CA ASP A 153 5.03 0.13 5.27
C ASP A 153 3.75 0.39 4.46
N ASP A 154 3.11 1.57 4.57
CA ASP A 154 1.78 1.74 3.97
C ASP A 154 1.41 3.17 3.51
N GLU A 155 1.78 4.22 4.23
CA GLU A 155 1.25 5.58 3.99
C GLU A 155 2.34 6.66 4.01
N HIS A 156 2.52 7.37 2.90
CA HIS A 156 3.60 8.36 2.76
C HIS A 156 3.16 9.64 2.07
N GLY A 157 3.83 10.74 2.41
CA GLY A 157 3.82 11.99 1.65
C GLY A 157 5.10 12.14 0.84
N TRP A 158 4.99 12.73 -0.35
CA TRP A 158 6.13 13.19 -1.16
C TRP A 158 6.00 14.70 -1.37
N SER A 159 6.74 15.48 -0.60
CA SER A 159 6.83 16.95 -0.72
C SER A 159 7.87 17.36 -1.77
N ASP A 160 8.12 18.65 -1.91
CA ASP A 160 9.21 19.15 -2.76
C ASP A 160 10.61 18.84 -2.19
N ASP A 161 10.70 18.47 -0.91
CA ASP A 161 11.97 18.28 -0.20
C ASP A 161 12.21 16.82 0.23
N ALA A 162 11.15 16.06 0.51
CA ALA A 162 11.28 14.78 1.19
C ALA A 162 10.20 13.76 0.81
N VAL A 163 10.53 12.49 1.08
CA VAL A 163 9.55 11.43 1.29
C VAL A 163 9.46 11.15 2.77
N PHE A 164 8.25 11.15 3.31
CA PHE A 164 8.02 10.99 4.74
C PHE A 164 6.82 10.10 5.02
N ASN A 165 6.94 9.30 6.07
CA ASN A 165 5.88 8.42 6.54
C ASN A 165 4.80 9.26 7.24
N TYR A 166 3.53 8.91 7.06
CA TYR A 166 2.45 9.48 7.87
C TYR A 166 2.34 8.82 9.24
N GLU A 167 2.91 7.63 9.39
CA GLU A 167 2.75 6.76 10.53
C GLU A 167 4.02 6.68 11.39
N ASN A 168 3.87 6.18 12.61
CA ASN A 168 4.94 5.86 13.56
C ASN A 168 5.11 4.35 13.76
N GLY A 169 4.26 3.55 13.14
CA GLY A 169 4.18 2.11 13.33
C GLY A 169 3.82 1.39 12.04
N CYS A 170 3.78 0.07 12.13
CA CYS A 170 3.28 -0.79 11.06
C CYS A 170 2.01 -1.50 11.56
N TYR A 171 1.10 -1.78 10.64
CA TYR A 171 -0.13 -2.54 10.91
C TYR A 171 -0.22 -3.76 9.97
N ALA A 172 0.72 -4.67 10.19
CA ALA A 172 0.99 -5.79 9.31
C ALA A 172 -0.09 -6.87 9.39
N LYS A 173 -0.33 -7.54 8.25
CA LYS A 173 -1.09 -8.80 8.21
C LYS A 173 -0.19 -9.92 8.74
N VAL A 174 -0.70 -10.78 9.63
CA VAL A 174 0.12 -11.81 10.30
C VAL A 174 -0.36 -13.23 10.08
N ILE A 175 -1.40 -13.45 9.29
CA ILE A 175 -1.81 -14.81 8.89
C ILE A 175 -0.68 -15.49 8.11
N ARG A 176 -0.33 -16.71 8.51
CA ARG A 176 0.76 -17.53 7.96
C ARG A 176 2.14 -16.85 7.99
N LEU A 177 2.33 -15.88 8.89
CA LEU A 177 3.62 -15.23 9.11
C LEU A 177 4.62 -16.23 9.71
N SER A 178 5.83 -16.30 9.18
CA SER A 178 6.90 -17.15 9.72
C SER A 178 8.22 -16.41 9.87
N ALA A 179 9.01 -16.82 10.86
CA ALA A 179 10.34 -16.29 11.10
C ALA A 179 11.30 -16.52 9.92
N GLU A 180 11.05 -17.53 9.10
CA GLU A 180 11.86 -17.85 7.92
C GLU A 180 11.65 -16.84 6.78
N HIS A 181 10.39 -16.50 6.48
CA HIS A 181 10.07 -15.66 5.33
C HIS A 181 10.12 -14.17 5.67
N GLU A 182 9.71 -13.79 6.89
CA GLU A 182 9.56 -12.39 7.32
C GLU A 182 10.09 -12.19 8.75
N PRO A 183 11.41 -12.42 8.99
CA PRO A 183 12.00 -12.46 10.33
C PRO A 183 11.82 -11.17 11.15
N GLN A 184 11.88 -10.01 10.51
CA GLN A 184 11.75 -8.72 11.19
C GLN A 184 10.33 -8.50 11.73
N ILE A 185 9.31 -8.79 10.92
CA ILE A 185 7.90 -8.69 11.33
C ILE A 185 7.62 -9.74 12.40
N TYR A 186 8.08 -10.98 12.21
CA TYR A 186 7.92 -12.05 13.20
C TYR A 186 8.54 -11.66 14.56
N SER A 187 9.74 -11.08 14.56
CA SER A 187 10.37 -10.57 15.78
C SER A 187 9.56 -9.43 16.42
N ALA A 188 9.10 -8.47 15.62
CA ALA A 188 8.33 -7.33 16.10
C ALA A 188 7.06 -7.75 16.85
N ILE A 189 6.32 -8.73 16.34
CA ILE A 189 5.04 -9.15 16.94
C ILE A 189 5.20 -9.95 18.24
N HIS A 190 6.40 -10.45 18.53
CA HIS A 190 6.72 -11.18 19.76
C HIS A 190 7.29 -10.27 20.86
N ARG A 191 7.27 -8.95 20.68
CA ARG A 191 7.77 -7.97 21.64
C ARG A 191 6.62 -7.33 22.43
N PHE A 192 6.88 -7.03 23.71
CA PHE A 192 5.95 -6.24 24.52
C PHE A 192 5.70 -4.88 23.87
N GLY A 193 4.43 -4.53 23.69
CA GLY A 193 3.99 -3.32 23.00
C GLY A 193 3.45 -3.56 21.58
N ALA A 194 3.63 -4.76 21.03
CA ALA A 194 2.84 -5.20 19.88
C ALA A 194 1.40 -5.49 20.31
N ILE A 195 0.43 -5.09 19.49
CA ILE A 195 -0.99 -5.46 19.62
C ILE A 195 -1.28 -6.51 18.56
N LEU A 196 -1.85 -7.65 18.96
CA LEU A 196 -2.32 -8.69 18.04
C LEU A 196 -3.85 -8.62 17.97
N GLU A 197 -4.38 -8.34 16.79
CA GLU A 197 -5.82 -8.21 16.57
C GLU A 197 -6.32 -9.46 15.83
N ASN A 198 -7.29 -10.14 16.46
CA ASN A 198 -7.93 -11.36 15.96
C ASN A 198 -6.97 -12.56 15.74
N VAL A 199 -5.77 -12.54 16.32
CA VAL A 199 -4.83 -13.68 16.28
C VAL A 199 -5.25 -14.73 17.32
N VAL A 200 -5.33 -15.99 16.89
CA VAL A 200 -5.60 -17.12 17.77
C VAL A 200 -4.33 -17.49 18.55
N TYR A 201 -4.50 -17.92 19.79
CA TYR A 201 -3.39 -18.41 20.60
C TYR A 201 -3.86 -19.54 21.53
N ASP A 202 -2.95 -20.45 21.86
CA ASP A 202 -3.18 -21.50 22.84
C ASP A 202 -3.26 -20.91 24.25
N LYS A 203 -4.39 -21.05 24.93
CA LYS A 203 -4.62 -20.37 26.23
C LYS A 203 -3.62 -20.78 27.32
N PRO A 204 -3.27 -22.07 27.50
CA PRO A 204 -2.28 -22.48 28.49
C PRO A 204 -0.86 -22.01 28.18
N SER A 205 -0.35 -22.26 26.96
CA SER A 205 1.04 -21.96 26.61
C SER A 205 1.26 -20.51 26.18
N ARG A 206 0.19 -19.79 25.83
CA ARG A 206 0.21 -18.46 25.20
C ARG A 206 0.90 -18.42 23.85
N LYS A 207 1.16 -19.57 23.23
CA LYS A 207 1.74 -19.66 21.89
C LYS A 207 0.74 -19.18 20.85
N LEU A 208 1.16 -18.29 19.97
CA LEU A 208 0.37 -17.81 18.85
C LEU A 208 0.15 -18.95 17.84
N ASP A 209 -1.06 -19.03 17.30
CA ASP A 209 -1.37 -19.80 16.10
C ASP A 209 -1.57 -18.80 14.96
N LEU A 210 -0.51 -18.59 14.17
CA LEU A 210 -0.52 -17.65 13.06
C LEU A 210 -1.14 -18.26 11.80
N ASP A 211 -1.38 -19.57 11.76
CA ASP A 211 -1.99 -20.25 10.63
C ASP A 211 -3.52 -20.35 10.76
N ASP A 212 -4.05 -20.16 11.98
CA ASP A 212 -5.48 -20.23 12.28
C ASP A 212 -6.24 -18.95 11.87
N GLU A 213 -7.21 -19.13 10.98
CA GLU A 213 -8.09 -18.11 10.42
C GLU A 213 -9.55 -18.21 10.93
N ILE A 214 -9.81 -18.96 12.01
CA ILE A 214 -11.17 -19.21 12.54
C ILE A 214 -11.94 -17.94 12.88
N ILE A 215 -11.25 -16.86 13.28
CA ILE A 215 -11.84 -15.53 13.48
C ILE A 215 -11.89 -14.79 12.14
N THR A 216 -10.73 -14.69 11.47
CA THR A 216 -10.60 -14.04 10.17
C THR A 216 -9.23 -14.34 9.55
N GLU A 217 -9.15 -14.31 8.22
CA GLU A 217 -7.87 -14.29 7.50
C GLU A 217 -7.15 -12.95 7.57
N ASN A 218 -7.84 -11.89 8.01
CA ASN A 218 -7.28 -10.55 8.21
C ASN A 218 -6.75 -10.37 9.63
N THR A 219 -6.05 -11.38 10.17
CA THR A 219 -5.33 -11.22 11.44
C THR A 219 -4.23 -10.17 11.29
N ARG A 220 -4.09 -9.32 12.29
CA ARG A 220 -3.21 -8.14 12.21
C ARG A 220 -2.32 -8.01 13.43
N ALA A 221 -1.21 -7.32 13.26
CA ALA A 221 -0.40 -6.82 14.35
C ALA A 221 -0.05 -5.35 14.16
N SER A 222 -0.25 -4.55 15.20
CA SER A 222 0.22 -3.18 15.29
C SER A 222 1.44 -3.10 16.20
N TYR A 223 2.51 -2.48 15.73
CA TYR A 223 3.72 -2.26 16.52
C TYR A 223 4.43 -0.97 16.09
N PRO A 224 5.18 -0.30 17.00
CA PRO A 224 5.98 0.86 16.64
C PRO A 224 7.03 0.52 15.58
N LEU A 225 7.33 1.46 14.68
CA LEU A 225 8.25 1.24 13.57
C LEU A 225 9.65 0.89 14.07
N ASP A 226 10.04 1.45 15.22
CA ASP A 226 11.32 1.20 15.90
C ASP A 226 11.46 -0.27 16.36
N PHE A 227 10.44 -1.11 16.20
CA PHE A 227 10.58 -2.56 16.37
C PHE A 227 11.27 -3.24 15.18
N ILE A 228 11.29 -2.59 14.02
CA ILE A 228 12.03 -2.98 12.84
C ILE A 228 13.45 -2.41 12.95
N GLU A 229 14.44 -3.29 13.08
CA GLU A 229 15.83 -2.92 13.41
C GLU A 229 16.47 -1.95 12.39
N ASN A 230 16.16 -2.11 11.11
CA ASN A 230 16.66 -1.28 10.01
C ASN A 230 15.70 -0.16 9.60
N ALA A 231 14.77 0.27 10.46
CA ALA A 231 13.93 1.43 10.16
C ALA A 231 14.71 2.75 10.19
N VAL A 232 14.26 3.74 9.41
CA VAL A 232 14.77 5.12 9.46
C VAL A 232 14.18 5.80 10.70
N PRO A 233 14.99 6.19 11.71
CA PRO A 233 14.47 6.74 12.97
C PRO A 233 13.59 7.98 12.79
N GLU A 234 13.98 8.85 11.86
CA GLU A 234 13.29 10.10 11.52
C GLU A 234 12.00 9.86 10.75
N LYS A 235 11.79 8.67 10.17
CA LYS A 235 10.61 8.30 9.39
C LYS A 235 10.42 9.17 8.14
N MET A 236 11.51 9.82 7.72
CA MET A 236 11.58 10.69 6.56
C MET A 236 12.99 10.68 5.99
N VAL A 237 13.09 10.95 4.69
CA VAL A 237 14.35 11.11 3.97
C VAL A 237 14.24 12.37 3.13
N TYR A 238 15.19 13.30 3.32
CA TYR A 238 15.38 14.41 2.40
C TYR A 238 15.97 13.87 1.10
N GLY A 239 15.20 14.00 0.01
CA GLY A 239 15.48 13.33 -1.24
C GLY A 239 14.21 12.83 -1.90
N HIS A 240 14.40 12.25 -3.09
CA HIS A 240 13.29 11.87 -3.95
C HIS A 240 13.43 10.43 -4.44
N PRO A 241 12.31 9.72 -4.66
CA PRO A 241 12.32 8.39 -5.25
C PRO A 241 13.10 8.34 -6.56
N GLU A 242 14.12 7.49 -6.62
CA GLU A 242 14.72 7.09 -7.90
C GLU A 242 13.84 6.05 -8.60
N ASN A 243 13.15 5.21 -7.81
CA ASN A 243 12.35 4.10 -8.31
C ASN A 243 10.94 4.10 -7.72
N ILE A 244 9.95 3.94 -8.59
CA ILE A 244 8.54 3.75 -8.25
C ILE A 244 8.13 2.37 -8.76
N ILE A 245 7.66 1.53 -7.86
CA ILE A 245 7.30 0.14 -8.13
C ILE A 245 5.79 -0.02 -7.97
N PHE A 246 5.11 -0.42 -9.04
CA PHE A 246 3.71 -0.84 -9.02
C PHE A 246 3.65 -2.36 -8.91
N LEU A 247 3.20 -2.85 -7.76
CA LEU A 247 2.99 -4.26 -7.51
C LEU A 247 1.58 -4.66 -7.94
N THR A 248 1.51 -5.63 -8.83
CA THR A 248 0.26 -6.27 -9.25
C THR A 248 0.32 -7.76 -8.94
N CYS A 249 -0.73 -8.32 -8.34
CA CYS A 249 -0.87 -9.77 -8.28
C CYS A 249 -1.77 -10.22 -9.42
N ASP A 250 -1.23 -10.45 -10.61
CA ASP A 250 -2.03 -10.90 -11.76
C ASP A 250 -2.38 -12.39 -11.64
N ALA A 251 -3.66 -12.71 -11.49
CA ALA A 251 -4.15 -14.10 -11.45
C ALA A 251 -4.47 -14.70 -12.83
N THR A 252 -4.42 -13.89 -13.90
CA THR A 252 -4.60 -14.36 -15.27
C THR A 252 -3.30 -14.89 -15.87
N GLY A 253 -2.16 -14.51 -15.29
CA GLY A 253 -0.83 -15.01 -15.66
C GLY A 253 -0.28 -14.45 -16.97
N VAL A 254 -0.80 -13.30 -17.40
CA VAL A 254 -0.43 -12.67 -18.68
C VAL A 254 0.50 -11.46 -18.50
N MET A 255 0.50 -10.84 -17.32
CA MET A 255 1.36 -9.69 -17.03
C MET A 255 2.82 -10.13 -16.89
N PRO A 256 3.78 -9.36 -17.45
CA PRO A 256 5.21 -9.68 -17.30
C PRO A 256 5.63 -9.63 -15.83
N PRO A 257 6.58 -10.47 -15.39
CA PRO A 257 7.15 -10.35 -14.05
C PRO A 257 7.69 -8.96 -13.76
N ILE A 258 8.29 -8.32 -14.77
CA ILE A 258 8.80 -6.95 -14.70
C ILE A 258 8.61 -6.23 -16.02
N ALA A 259 8.18 -4.98 -15.95
CA ALA A 259 8.16 -4.06 -17.08
C ALA A 259 8.56 -2.65 -16.62
N ARG A 260 9.35 -1.95 -17.43
CA ARG A 260 9.52 -0.50 -17.29
C ARG A 260 8.32 0.19 -17.92
N LEU A 261 7.79 1.18 -17.21
CA LEU A 261 6.72 2.04 -17.69
C LEU A 261 7.30 3.39 -18.07
N ASP A 262 6.93 3.88 -19.25
CA ASP A 262 7.09 5.29 -19.55
C ASP A 262 6.15 6.14 -18.66
N LEU A 263 6.27 7.45 -18.75
CA LEU A 263 5.48 8.36 -17.94
C LEU A 263 3.96 8.26 -18.19
N ASN A 264 3.54 8.07 -19.44
CA ASN A 264 2.13 7.99 -19.80
C ASN A 264 1.53 6.69 -19.28
N GLN A 265 2.26 5.59 -19.46
CA GLN A 265 1.94 4.28 -18.89
C GLN A 265 1.89 4.35 -17.36
N ALA A 266 2.85 5.01 -16.70
CA ALA A 266 2.85 5.18 -15.26
C ALA A 266 1.56 5.88 -14.77
N MET A 267 1.15 6.98 -15.40
CA MET A 267 -0.11 7.64 -15.06
C MET A 267 -1.33 6.73 -15.30
N TYR A 268 -1.40 6.05 -16.45
CA TYR A 268 -2.52 5.17 -16.80
C TYR A 268 -2.65 3.99 -15.83
N HIS A 269 -1.53 3.34 -15.52
CA HIS A 269 -1.48 2.18 -14.63
C HIS A 269 -1.68 2.58 -13.17
N PHE A 270 -1.23 3.76 -12.76
CA PHE A 270 -1.52 4.32 -11.44
C PHE A 270 -3.02 4.58 -11.25
N ILE A 271 -3.67 5.25 -12.20
CA ILE A 271 -5.12 5.48 -12.18
C ILE A 271 -5.89 4.15 -12.25
N SER A 272 -5.40 3.19 -13.03
CA SER A 272 -6.06 1.88 -13.14
C SER A 272 -5.94 1.09 -11.84
N GLY A 273 -4.76 1.07 -11.21
CA GLY A 273 -4.48 0.35 -9.97
C GLY A 273 -4.85 -1.13 -10.04
N TYR A 274 -4.44 -1.80 -11.11
CA TYR A 274 -4.79 -3.19 -11.37
C TYR A 274 -4.05 -4.16 -10.43
N THR A 275 -4.80 -5.14 -9.94
CA THR A 275 -4.31 -6.36 -9.28
C THR A 275 -5.40 -7.43 -9.35
N ALA A 276 -5.17 -8.64 -8.86
CA ALA A 276 -6.23 -9.56 -8.51
C ALA A 276 -6.44 -9.62 -6.99
N LYS A 277 -7.69 -9.82 -6.58
CA LYS A 277 -7.99 -10.37 -5.26
C LYS A 277 -7.75 -11.86 -5.35
N ILE A 278 -6.76 -12.36 -4.62
CA ILE A 278 -6.52 -13.80 -4.50
C ILE A 278 -7.67 -14.37 -3.66
N ALA A 279 -8.12 -15.59 -3.98
CA ALA A 279 -9.02 -16.33 -3.09
C ALA A 279 -8.48 -16.27 -1.65
N ASN A 280 -9.36 -16.27 -0.64
CA ASN A 280 -8.95 -16.29 0.77
C ASN A 280 -8.29 -14.97 1.25
N THR A 281 -8.80 -13.82 0.79
CA THR A 281 -8.43 -12.50 1.33
C THR A 281 -9.62 -11.58 1.66
N GLU A 282 -10.82 -11.91 1.18
CA GLU A 282 -12.09 -11.24 1.49
C GLU A 282 -13.24 -12.25 1.53
N ILE A 283 -14.25 -11.97 2.37
CA ILE A 283 -15.43 -12.83 2.56
C ILE A 283 -16.12 -13.08 1.20
N GLY A 284 -16.17 -14.36 0.78
CA GLY A 284 -16.95 -14.82 -0.38
C GLY A 284 -16.21 -14.99 -1.70
N ILE A 285 -14.89 -14.78 -1.78
CA ILE A 285 -14.11 -14.97 -3.01
C ILE A 285 -13.51 -16.39 -3.09
N LYS A 286 -14.09 -17.24 -3.94
CA LYS A 286 -13.60 -18.62 -4.20
C LYS A 286 -12.60 -18.75 -5.36
N GLU A 287 -12.63 -17.80 -6.31
CA GLU A 287 -11.72 -17.75 -7.45
C GLU A 287 -11.11 -16.35 -7.56
N PRO A 288 -9.83 -16.23 -7.96
CA PRO A 288 -9.20 -14.93 -8.07
C PRO A 288 -9.92 -14.01 -9.07
N LYS A 289 -10.19 -12.78 -8.65
CA LYS A 289 -10.90 -11.80 -9.49
C LYS A 289 -10.03 -10.57 -9.75
N ALA A 290 -9.86 -10.27 -11.03
CA ALA A 290 -9.28 -9.01 -11.48
C ALA A 290 -10.01 -7.83 -10.82
N THR A 291 -9.23 -6.96 -10.21
CA THR A 291 -9.68 -5.83 -9.40
C THR A 291 -8.89 -4.60 -9.81
N PHE A 292 -9.59 -3.48 -9.93
CA PHE A 292 -9.00 -2.18 -10.19
C PHE A 292 -9.28 -1.31 -8.97
N SER A 293 -8.23 -0.94 -8.27
CA SER A 293 -8.30 -0.02 -7.14
C SER A 293 -7.47 1.19 -7.46
N THR A 294 -8.15 2.21 -7.98
CA THR A 294 -7.62 3.50 -8.38
C THR A 294 -6.52 4.03 -7.45
N CYS A 295 -5.40 4.47 -8.02
CA CYS A 295 -4.21 4.93 -7.28
C CYS A 295 -3.62 3.90 -6.30
N PHE A 296 -3.95 2.61 -6.49
CA PHE A 296 -3.69 1.52 -5.55
C PHE A 296 -4.27 1.76 -4.14
N GLY A 297 -5.30 2.60 -4.00
CA GLY A 297 -5.81 3.05 -2.70
C GLY A 297 -7.24 3.61 -2.73
N ALA A 298 -8.06 3.21 -3.71
CA ALA A 298 -9.35 3.85 -4.03
C ALA A 298 -10.25 4.19 -2.83
N PRO A 299 -10.40 3.32 -1.80
CA PRO A 299 -11.26 3.64 -0.64
C PRO A 299 -10.83 4.88 0.17
N PHE A 300 -9.58 5.32 0.02
CA PHE A 300 -8.98 6.38 0.83
C PHE A 300 -8.66 7.64 0.01
N MET A 301 -8.81 7.59 -1.32
CA MET A 301 -8.51 8.73 -2.19
C MET A 301 -9.66 9.74 -2.14
N SER A 302 -9.35 10.98 -1.75
CA SER A 302 -10.36 12.03 -1.57
C SER A 302 -10.56 12.91 -2.80
N HIS A 303 -9.53 13.06 -3.63
CA HIS A 303 -9.60 13.85 -4.86
C HIS A 303 -9.85 12.98 -6.10
N HIS A 304 -10.19 13.61 -7.21
CA HIS A 304 -10.28 12.92 -8.49
C HIS A 304 -8.91 12.28 -8.84
N PRO A 305 -8.85 11.04 -9.36
CA PRO A 305 -7.60 10.31 -9.63
C PRO A 305 -6.59 11.07 -10.51
N LYS A 306 -7.10 11.92 -11.41
CA LYS A 306 -6.29 12.80 -12.26
C LYS A 306 -5.38 13.73 -11.43
N VAL A 307 -5.81 14.19 -10.26
CA VAL A 307 -5.00 15.05 -9.37
C VAL A 307 -3.74 14.30 -8.94
N TYR A 308 -3.91 13.12 -8.35
CA TYR A 308 -2.78 12.29 -7.89
C TYR A 308 -1.88 11.84 -9.05
N ALA A 309 -2.45 11.48 -10.20
CA ALA A 309 -1.68 11.11 -11.38
C ALA A 309 -0.86 12.29 -11.96
N GLY A 310 -1.42 13.50 -11.93
CA GLY A 310 -0.70 14.72 -12.31
C GLY A 310 0.48 14.99 -11.37
N MET A 311 0.24 14.91 -10.06
CA MET A 311 1.29 15.07 -9.04
C MET A 311 2.41 14.04 -9.17
N LEU A 312 2.06 12.78 -9.48
CA LEU A 312 3.03 11.72 -9.78
C LEU A 312 3.86 12.08 -11.01
N SER A 313 3.20 12.48 -12.09
CA SER A 313 3.85 12.82 -13.37
C SER A 313 4.84 13.97 -13.24
N GLU A 314 4.43 15.06 -12.57
CA GLU A 314 5.25 16.24 -12.34
C GLU A 314 6.52 15.89 -11.55
N ARG A 315 6.39 15.10 -10.48
CA ARG A 315 7.51 14.68 -9.66
C ARG A 315 8.43 13.70 -10.37
N MET A 316 7.88 12.71 -11.06
CA MET A 316 8.67 11.77 -11.88
C MET A 316 9.52 12.52 -12.91
N LYS A 317 8.96 13.52 -13.60
CA LYS A 317 9.72 14.37 -14.53
C LYS A 317 10.78 15.20 -13.80
N LYS A 318 10.40 15.89 -12.72
CA LYS A 318 11.28 16.80 -11.97
C LYS A 318 12.51 16.09 -11.41
N TYR A 319 12.33 14.86 -10.95
CA TYR A 319 13.37 14.08 -10.25
C TYR A 319 13.90 12.89 -11.04
N ASN A 320 13.50 12.75 -12.30
CA ASN A 320 13.93 11.67 -13.21
C ASN A 320 13.72 10.26 -12.62
N SER A 321 12.60 10.05 -11.94
CA SER A 321 12.25 8.77 -11.33
C SER A 321 11.87 7.74 -12.40
N SER A 322 12.36 6.51 -12.24
CA SER A 322 11.96 5.36 -13.07
C SER A 322 10.73 4.69 -12.48
N CYS A 323 9.77 4.30 -13.32
CA CYS A 323 8.60 3.52 -12.90
C CYS A 323 8.67 2.09 -13.44
N TRP A 324 8.40 1.13 -12.57
CA TRP A 324 8.41 -0.29 -12.86
C TRP A 324 7.09 -0.92 -12.44
N LEU A 325 6.58 -1.82 -13.27
CA LEU A 325 5.51 -2.73 -12.92
C LEU A 325 6.13 -4.08 -12.58
N ILE A 326 5.79 -4.64 -11.41
CA ILE A 326 6.24 -5.96 -10.99
C ILE A 326 5.02 -6.84 -10.70
N ASN A 327 4.93 -7.98 -11.40
CA ASN A 327 3.91 -8.97 -11.17
C ASN A 327 4.36 -9.95 -10.07
N THR A 328 3.62 -9.96 -8.96
CA THR A 328 3.80 -10.88 -7.81
C THR A 328 2.74 -11.99 -7.77
N GLY A 329 1.94 -12.08 -8.84
CA GLY A 329 0.92 -13.08 -9.09
C GLY A 329 1.45 -14.30 -9.83
N LEU A 330 0.68 -14.78 -10.81
CA LEU A 330 0.95 -16.00 -11.56
C LEU A 330 1.79 -15.73 -12.81
N GLY A 331 2.52 -16.75 -13.25
CA GLY A 331 3.15 -16.84 -14.56
C GLY A 331 2.94 -18.23 -15.17
N GLY A 332 3.12 -18.35 -16.49
CA GLY A 332 3.01 -19.60 -17.24
C GLY A 332 1.58 -20.13 -17.46
N GLY A 333 0.56 -19.36 -17.09
CA GLY A 333 -0.85 -19.73 -17.29
C GLY A 333 -1.80 -19.03 -16.31
N PRO A 334 -3.11 -19.17 -16.52
CA PRO A 334 -4.12 -18.63 -15.60
C PRO A 334 -4.19 -19.45 -14.30
N TYR A 335 -4.93 -18.95 -13.31
CA TYR A 335 -5.23 -19.69 -12.09
C TYR A 335 -5.66 -21.14 -12.36
N GLY A 336 -5.09 -22.09 -11.60
CA GLY A 336 -5.26 -23.53 -11.80
C GLY A 336 -4.26 -24.18 -12.75
N VAL A 337 -3.58 -23.40 -13.61
CA VAL A 337 -2.55 -23.88 -14.55
C VAL A 337 -1.19 -23.24 -14.26
N GLY A 338 -1.17 -21.91 -14.18
CA GLY A 338 0.02 -21.12 -13.87
C GLY A 338 0.47 -21.28 -12.43
N LYS A 339 1.72 -20.91 -12.17
CA LYS A 339 2.32 -20.95 -10.84
C LYS A 339 2.61 -19.55 -10.37
N ARG A 340 2.53 -19.33 -9.05
CA ARG A 340 2.93 -18.06 -8.46
C ARG A 340 4.41 -17.81 -8.75
N ILE A 341 4.73 -16.60 -9.18
CA ILE A 341 6.10 -16.15 -9.39
C ILE A 341 6.83 -16.26 -8.04
N SER A 342 7.98 -16.94 -8.03
CA SER A 342 8.67 -17.23 -6.78
C SER A 342 9.14 -15.93 -6.12
N ILE A 343 9.15 -15.89 -4.79
CA ILE A 343 9.67 -14.74 -4.05
C ILE A 343 11.15 -14.48 -4.36
N LYS A 344 11.91 -15.54 -4.63
CA LYS A 344 13.32 -15.45 -5.07
C LYS A 344 13.43 -14.67 -6.39
N LEU A 345 12.68 -15.08 -7.41
CA LEU A 345 12.67 -14.39 -8.71
C LEU A 345 12.18 -12.95 -8.55
N THR A 346 11.13 -12.73 -7.76
CA THR A 346 10.59 -11.38 -7.48
C THR A 346 11.64 -10.45 -6.84
N ARG A 347 12.43 -10.96 -5.90
CA ARG A 347 13.54 -10.18 -5.29
C ARG A 347 14.69 -9.94 -6.28
N GLU A 348 15.00 -10.89 -7.15
CA GLU A 348 16.04 -10.71 -8.18
C GLU A 348 15.65 -9.62 -9.20
N ILE A 349 14.42 -9.63 -9.71
CA ILE A 349 13.94 -8.59 -10.63
C ILE A 349 13.77 -7.23 -9.94
N LEU A 350 13.36 -7.20 -8.67
CA LEU A 350 13.29 -5.96 -7.90
C LEU A 350 14.68 -5.37 -7.70
N ASN A 351 15.67 -6.19 -7.34
CA ASN A 351 17.06 -5.74 -7.22
C ASN A 351 17.60 -5.20 -8.54
N PHE A 352 17.24 -5.81 -9.67
CA PHE A 352 17.56 -5.25 -10.98
C PHE A 352 16.93 -3.85 -11.16
N ALA A 353 15.64 -3.70 -10.90
CA ALA A 353 14.93 -2.43 -11.04
C ALA A 353 15.55 -1.32 -10.17
N LEU A 354 15.81 -1.61 -8.89
CA LEU A 354 16.38 -0.65 -7.94
C LEU A 354 17.80 -0.21 -8.31
N ASN A 355 18.58 -1.07 -8.96
CA ASN A 355 19.96 -0.78 -9.36
C ASN A 355 20.08 -0.40 -10.84
N TYR A 356 18.97 -0.22 -11.56
CA TYR A 356 19.02 0.09 -12.98
C TYR A 356 19.57 1.50 -13.21
N LYS A 357 20.71 1.60 -13.90
CA LYS A 357 21.37 2.87 -14.26
C LYS A 357 21.48 3.07 -15.78
N GLY A 358 20.63 2.39 -16.57
CA GLY A 358 20.72 2.36 -18.03
C GLY A 358 21.47 1.15 -18.58
N GLY A 359 21.49 0.98 -19.91
CA GLY A 359 22.34 -0.02 -20.58
C GLY A 359 21.83 -1.47 -20.55
N CYS A 360 20.54 -1.69 -20.80
CA CYS A 360 19.94 -3.02 -20.95
C CYS A 360 19.07 -3.06 -22.21
N GLU A 361 18.99 -4.24 -22.86
CA GLU A 361 18.05 -4.47 -23.96
C GLU A 361 16.64 -4.70 -23.41
N PHE A 362 15.65 -4.06 -24.02
CA PHE A 362 14.24 -4.25 -23.70
C PHE A 362 13.50 -4.90 -24.87
N ILE A 363 12.53 -5.74 -24.53
CA ILE A 363 11.56 -6.27 -25.47
C ILE A 363 10.25 -5.55 -25.20
N LYS A 364 9.70 -4.93 -26.25
CA LYS A 364 8.43 -4.21 -26.17
C LYS A 364 7.28 -5.14 -26.59
N ASP A 365 6.19 -5.15 -25.84
CA ASP A 365 4.97 -5.84 -26.27
C ASP A 365 4.07 -4.92 -27.11
N ASP A 366 3.24 -5.50 -27.99
CA ASP A 366 2.40 -4.73 -28.92
C ASP A 366 1.06 -4.28 -28.33
N VAL A 367 0.64 -4.83 -27.19
CA VAL A 367 -0.67 -4.58 -26.60
C VAL A 367 -0.59 -3.44 -25.60
N PHE A 368 0.26 -3.53 -24.57
CA PHE A 368 0.43 -2.47 -23.57
C PHE A 368 1.64 -1.58 -23.86
N GLY A 369 2.54 -2.01 -24.74
CA GLY A 369 3.77 -1.27 -25.00
C GLY A 369 4.78 -1.37 -23.85
N PHE A 370 4.64 -2.33 -22.95
CA PHE A 370 5.55 -2.54 -21.83
C PHE A 370 6.95 -2.88 -22.32
N GLU A 371 7.96 -2.30 -21.68
CA GLU A 371 9.35 -2.60 -21.95
C GLU A 371 9.86 -3.64 -20.92
N MET A 372 9.99 -4.89 -21.35
CA MET A 372 10.49 -6.00 -20.52
C MET A 372 12.02 -6.10 -20.65
N PRO A 373 12.80 -5.89 -19.57
CA PRO A 373 14.26 -5.94 -19.62
C PRO A 373 14.78 -7.37 -19.80
N LYS A 374 15.89 -7.54 -20.53
CA LYS A 374 16.71 -8.76 -20.47
C LYS A 374 17.68 -8.67 -19.29
N ILE A 375 17.38 -9.40 -18.22
CA ILE A 375 18.17 -9.37 -16.98
C ILE A 375 19.26 -10.46 -17.03
N PRO A 376 20.55 -10.10 -16.86
CA PRO A 376 21.62 -11.09 -16.78
C PRO A 376 21.35 -12.15 -15.70
N ASN A 377 21.64 -13.42 -16.01
CA ASN A 377 21.44 -14.58 -15.14
C ASN A 377 19.98 -14.98 -14.84
N ILE A 378 19.00 -14.31 -15.45
CA ILE A 378 17.59 -14.74 -15.42
C ILE A 378 17.24 -15.23 -16.83
N ASP A 379 16.65 -16.44 -16.91
CA ASP A 379 16.17 -16.95 -18.18
C ASP A 379 15.09 -16.01 -18.75
N THR A 380 15.31 -15.54 -19.98
CA THR A 380 14.40 -14.65 -20.69
C THR A 380 13.01 -15.27 -20.87
N SER A 381 12.90 -16.60 -20.92
CA SER A 381 11.62 -17.31 -20.97
C SER A 381 10.74 -17.06 -19.74
N LEU A 382 11.36 -16.75 -18.59
CA LEU A 382 10.65 -16.39 -17.36
C LEU A 382 10.17 -14.95 -17.39
N LEU A 383 10.87 -14.05 -18.09
CA LEU A 383 10.57 -12.62 -18.15
C LEU A 383 9.55 -12.26 -19.24
N ILE A 384 9.40 -13.10 -20.26
CA ILE A 384 8.43 -12.91 -21.36
C ILE A 384 7.28 -13.89 -21.15
N PRO A 385 6.10 -13.45 -20.67
CA PRO A 385 4.99 -14.32 -20.34
C PRO A 385 4.59 -15.29 -21.46
N LYS A 386 4.51 -14.80 -22.69
CA LYS A 386 4.12 -15.61 -23.86
C LYS A 386 4.97 -16.87 -24.04
N LEU A 387 6.27 -16.82 -23.70
CA LEU A 387 7.18 -17.97 -23.83
C LEU A 387 6.98 -19.02 -22.75
N SER A 388 6.42 -18.63 -21.60
CA SER A 388 6.14 -19.54 -20.48
C SER A 388 4.80 -20.27 -20.61
N TRP A 389 3.92 -19.84 -21.52
CA TRP A 389 2.62 -20.48 -21.75
C TRP A 389 2.77 -21.67 -22.69
N LYS A 390 2.11 -22.79 -22.35
CA LYS A 390 2.10 -24.01 -23.19
C LYS A 390 1.55 -23.74 -24.58
N ASN A 391 0.54 -22.87 -24.69
CA ASN A 391 -0.06 -22.46 -25.95
C ASN A 391 -0.05 -20.93 -26.10
N PRO A 392 0.78 -20.38 -27.01
CA PRO A 392 0.87 -18.93 -27.21
C PRO A 392 -0.45 -18.25 -27.65
N SER A 393 -1.37 -18.97 -28.31
CA SER A 393 -2.67 -18.38 -28.69
C SER A 393 -3.58 -18.12 -27.49
N ASP A 394 -3.49 -18.99 -26.48
CA ASP A 394 -4.29 -18.86 -25.25
C ASP A 394 -3.80 -17.65 -24.44
N TYR A 395 -2.47 -17.43 -24.43
CA TYR A 395 -1.87 -16.22 -23.90
C TYR A 395 -2.40 -14.97 -24.62
N ASP A 396 -2.32 -14.93 -25.95
CA ASP A 396 -2.72 -13.75 -26.73
C ASP A 396 -4.21 -13.40 -26.49
N SER A 397 -5.08 -14.41 -26.42
CA SER A 397 -6.50 -14.24 -26.12
C SER A 397 -6.71 -13.63 -24.72
N LYS A 398 -6.07 -14.21 -23.69
CA LYS A 398 -6.19 -13.73 -22.31
C LYS A 398 -5.58 -12.34 -22.10
N TYR A 399 -4.50 -12.03 -22.82
CA TYR A 399 -3.86 -10.73 -22.72
C TYR A 399 -4.74 -9.61 -23.33
N ARG A 400 -5.40 -9.89 -24.46
CA ARG A 400 -6.40 -8.98 -25.06
C ARG A 400 -7.66 -8.84 -24.22
N GLU A 401 -8.09 -9.91 -23.56
CA GLU A 401 -9.19 -9.86 -22.58
C GLU A 401 -8.83 -8.90 -21.43
N LEU A 402 -7.64 -9.04 -20.84
CA LEU A 402 -7.17 -8.12 -19.80
C LEU A 402 -7.07 -6.68 -20.31
N ALA A 403 -6.51 -6.46 -21.50
CA ALA A 403 -6.45 -5.14 -22.12
C ALA A 403 -7.85 -4.49 -22.28
N SER A 404 -8.85 -5.28 -22.66
CA SER A 404 -10.24 -4.82 -22.75
C SER A 404 -10.79 -4.43 -21.39
N MET A 405 -10.45 -5.17 -20.33
CA MET A 405 -10.82 -4.84 -18.95
C MET A 405 -10.18 -3.52 -18.49
N PHE A 406 -8.91 -3.27 -18.85
CA PHE A 406 -8.25 -1.99 -18.59
C PHE A 406 -8.97 -0.82 -19.27
N LYS A 407 -9.27 -0.92 -20.58
CA LYS A 407 -10.01 0.14 -21.31
C LYS A 407 -11.37 0.42 -20.67
N LYS A 408 -12.16 -0.64 -20.44
CA LYS A 408 -13.49 -0.54 -19.80
C LYS A 408 -13.44 0.05 -18.39
N ASN A 409 -12.41 -0.28 -17.61
CA ASN A 409 -12.23 0.31 -16.29
C ASN A 409 -11.92 1.81 -16.39
N PHE A 410 -11.06 2.20 -17.34
CA PHE A 410 -10.59 3.56 -17.49
C PHE A 410 -11.69 4.54 -17.93
N GLU A 411 -12.68 4.08 -18.70
CA GLU A 411 -13.85 4.87 -19.13
C GLU A 411 -14.60 5.53 -17.95
N LYS A 412 -14.61 4.89 -16.76
CA LYS A 412 -15.30 5.40 -15.56
C LYS A 412 -14.75 6.73 -15.06
N PHE A 413 -13.49 7.03 -15.35
CA PHE A 413 -12.83 8.24 -14.83
C PHE A 413 -13.08 9.48 -15.69
N SER A 414 -13.70 9.33 -16.87
CA SER A 414 -13.99 10.45 -17.79
C SER A 414 -12.77 11.32 -18.12
N ILE A 415 -11.56 10.76 -18.06
CA ILE A 415 -10.30 11.48 -18.34
C ILE A 415 -10.14 11.59 -19.85
N LYS A 416 -10.06 12.83 -20.35
CA LYS A 416 -9.89 13.16 -21.79
C LYS A 416 -8.47 13.57 -22.17
N ASP A 417 -7.52 13.42 -21.25
CA ASP A 417 -6.13 13.80 -21.46
C ASP A 417 -5.44 12.78 -22.40
N PRO A 418 -5.03 13.18 -23.63
CA PRO A 418 -4.46 12.25 -24.58
C PRO A 418 -3.16 11.61 -24.09
N SER A 419 -2.38 12.33 -23.26
CA SER A 419 -1.12 11.80 -22.71
C SER A 419 -1.40 10.58 -21.85
N ILE A 420 -2.36 10.67 -20.92
CA ILE A 420 -2.72 9.56 -20.03
C ILE A 420 -3.37 8.42 -20.85
N ILE A 421 -4.30 8.74 -21.77
CA ILE A 421 -4.98 7.72 -22.58
C ILE A 421 -3.98 6.91 -23.41
N SER A 422 -2.96 7.56 -23.97
CA SER A 422 -1.93 6.89 -24.76
C SER A 422 -1.07 5.89 -23.98
N GLY A 423 -1.07 5.97 -22.64
CA GLY A 423 -0.41 5.02 -21.76
C GLY A 423 -1.19 3.71 -21.54
N GLY A 424 -2.41 3.61 -22.06
CA GLY A 424 -3.23 2.42 -21.99
C GLY A 424 -2.97 1.42 -23.12
N PRO A 425 -3.62 0.24 -23.09
CA PRO A 425 -3.40 -0.77 -24.10
C PRO A 425 -4.00 -0.39 -25.46
N SER A 426 -3.34 -0.84 -26.53
CA SER A 426 -3.73 -0.76 -27.92
C SER A 426 -4.31 -2.11 -28.37
N ILE A 427 -5.64 -2.16 -28.43
CA ILE A 427 -6.45 -3.29 -28.95
C ILE A 427 -7.55 -2.79 -29.87
#